data_AF-A0A2S0WJ02-F1
#
_entry.id   AF-A0A2S0WJ02-F1
#
_cell.length_a   1.000
_cell.length_b   1.000
_cell.length_c   1.000
_cell.angle_alpha   90.00
_cell.angle_beta   90.00
_cell.angle_gamma   90.00
#
_symmetry.space_group_name_H-M   'P 1'
#
loop_
_entity.id
_entity.type
_entity.pdbx_description
1 polymer ?
#
loop_
_entity_poly.entity_id
_entity_poly.type
_entity_poly.pdbx_seq_one_letter_code
_entity_poly.pdbx_strand_id
1 'polypeptide(L)'
;MVVAGLLVCAGCTTGSDEDRGSDPAPQAALSLASLDLGWSRAQALDAGDPPPAPSGVDPATYDRMAASLVSWAEATTLDKTVWHSASPIDTVADALPDRAAATLTKQAAAAVSPRLAVANVFADGVTVLGAPQVTTAWQVSKAKDEAGKPYVVLELQTRAAYEVRMGADGPVRVIGMLRVHGLSAYPDTTEDFGVSSGWQEFGAGDCTLALDDQLVPESDLDETRADLKAFQRVGDADEVEMPDLGDDEQVDEDYLRRCRAGQA
;
A
#
# COMPACT_ATOMS: atom_id res chain seq x y z
N MET A 1 66.43 -22.06 9.41
CA MET A 1 67.61 -21.16 9.31
C MET A 1 67.10 -19.86 8.71
N VAL A 2 66.72 -18.91 9.57
CA VAL A 2 67.44 -17.64 9.84
C VAL A 2 67.18 -16.57 8.75
N VAL A 3 66.34 -15.59 9.14
CA VAL A 3 66.51 -14.11 9.04
C VAL A 3 66.59 -13.52 7.62
N ALA A 4 65.57 -12.81 7.14
CA ALA A 4 65.23 -11.37 7.34
C ALA A 4 66.20 -10.39 6.65
N GLY A 5 65.65 -9.36 6.01
CA GLY A 5 66.40 -8.17 5.61
C GLY A 5 65.82 -7.42 4.43
N LEU A 6 65.03 -6.39 4.74
CA LEU A 6 64.57 -5.35 3.81
C LEU A 6 65.71 -4.71 3.01
N LEU A 7 65.42 -4.36 1.76
CA LEU A 7 66.09 -3.27 1.06
C LEU A 7 65.01 -2.34 0.48
N VAL A 8 64.87 -1.20 1.15
CA VAL A 8 64.15 -0.01 0.69
C VAL A 8 65.02 0.70 -0.32
N CYS A 9 64.50 0.97 -1.52
CA CYS A 9 65.03 1.99 -2.43
C CYS A 9 63.87 2.74 -3.10
N ALA A 10 63.69 3.96 -2.62
CA ALA A 10 63.26 5.18 -3.29
C ALA A 10 62.38 5.07 -4.56
N GLY A 11 61.13 5.53 -4.42
CA GLY A 11 60.35 6.10 -5.51
C GLY A 11 59.60 7.32 -4.99
N CYS A 12 60.07 8.52 -5.34
CA CYS A 12 59.31 9.76 -5.24
C CYS A 12 59.03 10.27 -6.66
N THR A 13 57.78 10.20 -7.10
CA THR A 13 57.11 11.15 -8.00
C THR A 13 55.60 10.99 -7.75
N THR A 14 54.99 11.82 -6.92
CA THR A 14 54.19 13.01 -7.29
C THR A 14 52.95 12.68 -8.12
N GLY A 15 51.77 12.90 -7.51
CA GLY A 15 50.52 13.21 -8.21
C GLY A 15 49.61 12.02 -8.49
N SER A 16 48.64 11.80 -7.61
CA SER A 16 47.24 12.10 -7.88
C SER A 16 46.48 11.84 -6.60
N ASP A 17 45.69 12.84 -6.21
CA ASP A 17 44.86 12.84 -5.01
C ASP A 17 44.18 11.50 -4.81
N GLU A 18 44.26 11.02 -3.57
CA GLU A 18 43.39 10.01 -3.04
C GLU A 18 41.96 10.41 -3.42
N ASP A 19 41.38 9.64 -4.34
CA ASP A 19 39.94 9.54 -4.53
C ASP A 19 39.40 8.97 -3.21
N ARG A 20 39.28 9.84 -2.21
CA ARG A 20 38.39 9.60 -1.09
C ARG A 20 37.04 9.53 -1.75
N GLY A 21 36.57 8.31 -1.97
CA GLY A 21 35.21 8.04 -2.41
C GLY A 21 34.32 8.98 -1.63
N SER A 22 33.73 9.94 -2.33
CA SER A 22 32.80 10.88 -1.74
C SER A 22 31.77 10.03 -1.03
N ASP A 23 31.65 10.18 0.29
CA ASP A 23 30.51 9.62 1.00
C ASP A 23 29.27 10.03 0.21
N PRO A 24 28.36 9.09 -0.12
CA PRO A 24 27.16 9.42 -0.87
C PRO A 24 26.49 10.60 -0.17
N ALA A 25 26.11 11.62 -0.95
CA ALA A 25 25.46 12.80 -0.42
C ALA A 25 24.27 12.35 0.46
N PRO A 26 24.03 12.98 1.63
CA PRO A 26 22.92 12.59 2.49
C PRO A 26 21.62 12.64 1.69
N GLN A 27 20.98 11.48 1.50
CA GLN A 27 19.69 11.39 0.83
C GLN A 27 18.66 12.17 1.66
N ALA A 28 17.90 13.05 1.02
CA ALA A 28 17.02 13.98 1.72
C ALA A 28 15.86 13.20 2.36
N ALA A 29 15.70 13.25 3.68
CA ALA A 29 14.62 12.57 4.37
C ALA A 29 13.26 13.25 4.10
N LEU A 30 12.22 12.44 3.85
CA LEU A 30 10.82 12.87 3.79
C LEU A 30 10.04 12.14 4.87
N SER A 31 9.44 12.89 5.80
CA SER A 31 8.71 12.36 6.96
C SER A 31 7.25 12.79 6.93
N LEU A 32 6.39 12.10 7.68
CA LEU A 32 4.99 12.53 7.84
C LEU A 32 4.90 13.92 8.48
N ALA A 33 5.80 14.21 9.42
CA ALA A 33 5.88 15.53 10.06
C ALA A 33 6.22 16.65 9.06
N SER A 34 7.03 16.36 8.04
CA SER A 34 7.35 17.35 6.99
C SER A 34 6.26 17.51 5.93
N LEU A 35 5.35 16.54 5.79
CA LEU A 35 4.22 16.62 4.86
C LEU A 35 3.04 17.39 5.45
N ASP A 36 2.89 17.41 6.77
CA ASP A 36 1.84 18.13 7.49
C ASP A 36 0.43 17.87 6.92
N LEU A 37 0.09 16.58 6.75
CA LEU A 37 -1.19 16.16 6.15
C LEU A 37 -2.41 16.58 6.99
N GLY A 38 -2.23 16.99 8.25
CA GLY A 38 -3.34 17.29 9.17
C GLY A 38 -4.10 16.05 9.67
N TRP A 39 -3.74 14.84 9.21
CA TRP A 39 -4.40 13.59 9.59
C TRP A 39 -3.91 13.04 10.93
N SER A 40 -4.79 12.30 11.59
CA SER A 40 -4.47 11.64 12.84
C SER A 40 -3.65 10.37 12.61
N ARG A 41 -2.69 10.09 13.50
CA ARG A 41 -2.03 8.79 13.55
C ARG A 41 -2.99 7.75 14.12
N ALA A 42 -3.18 6.64 13.40
CA ALA A 42 -4.17 5.62 13.75
C ALA A 42 -3.52 4.42 14.46
N GLN A 43 -3.97 4.13 15.68
CA GLN A 43 -3.73 2.83 16.34
C GLN A 43 -4.92 1.87 16.21
N ALA A 44 -6.07 2.41 15.83
CA ALA A 44 -7.30 1.72 15.45
C ALA A 44 -7.94 2.53 14.32
N LEU A 45 -8.74 1.89 13.47
CA LEU A 45 -9.36 2.56 12.33
C LEU A 45 -10.60 3.34 12.80
N ASP A 46 -10.59 4.66 12.63
CA ASP A 46 -11.81 5.48 12.77
C ASP A 46 -12.47 5.59 11.41
N ALA A 47 -13.40 4.68 11.12
CA ALA A 47 -14.11 4.65 9.85
C ALA A 47 -15.30 5.62 9.80
N GLY A 48 -15.71 6.23 10.92
CA GLY A 48 -17.00 6.91 11.04
C GLY A 48 -18.21 6.00 10.76
N ASP A 49 -19.40 6.60 10.65
CA ASP A 49 -20.63 5.88 10.36
C ASP A 49 -20.79 5.65 8.83
N PRO A 50 -21.19 4.43 8.39
CA PRO A 50 -21.52 4.21 6.99
C PRO A 50 -22.78 4.98 6.58
N PRO A 51 -22.96 5.28 5.27
CA PRO A 51 -24.21 5.83 4.74
C PRO A 51 -25.40 4.95 5.11
N PRO A 52 -26.61 5.50 5.29
CA PRO A 52 -27.79 4.70 5.63
C PRO A 52 -28.09 3.66 4.55
N ALA A 53 -28.52 2.47 5.00
CA ALA A 53 -28.90 1.37 4.11
C ALA A 53 -29.92 1.84 3.05
N PRO A 54 -29.68 1.59 1.76
CA PRO A 54 -30.62 2.00 0.73
C PRO A 54 -31.97 1.28 0.87
N SER A 55 -33.05 1.96 0.47
CA SER A 55 -34.40 1.36 0.48
C SER A 55 -34.43 0.01 -0.24
N GLY A 56 -35.05 -0.98 0.41
CA GLY A 56 -35.16 -2.36 -0.04
C GLY A 56 -34.04 -3.29 0.42
N VAL A 57 -32.97 -2.77 1.03
CA VAL A 57 -31.89 -3.57 1.61
C VAL A 57 -32.21 -3.87 3.08
N ASP A 58 -32.01 -5.12 3.50
CA ASP A 58 -32.14 -5.51 4.91
C ASP A 58 -31.09 -4.78 5.78
N PRO A 59 -31.49 -3.98 6.78
CA PRO A 59 -30.56 -3.22 7.61
C PRO A 59 -29.53 -4.09 8.31
N ALA A 60 -29.93 -5.26 8.83
CA ALA A 60 -29.00 -6.15 9.54
C ALA A 60 -27.91 -6.70 8.61
N THR A 61 -28.27 -6.99 7.36
CA THR A 61 -27.31 -7.41 6.33
C THR A 61 -26.35 -6.28 5.98
N TYR A 62 -26.85 -5.05 5.83
CA TYR A 62 -26.02 -3.88 5.57
C TYR A 62 -25.06 -3.56 6.72
N ASP A 63 -25.51 -3.67 7.97
CA ASP A 63 -24.68 -3.48 9.17
C ASP A 63 -23.56 -4.51 9.24
N ARG A 64 -23.83 -5.77 8.87
CA ARG A 64 -22.79 -6.82 8.77
C ARG A 64 -21.78 -6.53 7.66
N MET A 65 -22.21 -5.99 6.52
CA MET A 65 -21.30 -5.56 5.46
C MET A 65 -20.37 -4.46 5.97
N ALA A 66 -20.92 -3.43 6.61
CA ALA A 66 -20.14 -2.34 7.18
C ALA A 66 -19.12 -2.84 8.22
N ALA A 67 -19.54 -3.69 9.16
CA ALA A 67 -18.64 -4.25 10.18
C ALA A 67 -17.53 -5.12 9.58
N SER A 68 -17.84 -5.91 8.54
CA SER A 68 -16.86 -6.74 7.83
C SER A 68 -15.85 -5.87 7.06
N LEU A 69 -16.32 -4.78 6.44
CA LEU A 69 -15.47 -3.82 5.74
C LEU A 69 -14.52 -3.10 6.69
N VAL A 70 -14.99 -2.66 7.86
CA VAL A 70 -14.12 -2.05 8.89
C VAL A 70 -13.06 -3.05 9.36
N SER A 71 -13.45 -4.29 9.64
CA SER A 71 -12.53 -5.34 10.09
C SER A 71 -11.47 -5.67 9.03
N TRP A 72 -11.90 -5.81 7.78
CA TRP A 72 -11.01 -6.04 6.65
C TRP A 72 -10.05 -4.85 6.45
N ALA A 73 -10.58 -3.62 6.42
CA ALA A 73 -9.79 -2.41 6.24
C ALA A 73 -8.78 -2.19 7.37
N GLU A 74 -9.13 -2.51 8.62
CA GLU A 74 -8.22 -2.45 9.76
C GLU A 74 -7.09 -3.46 9.62
N ALA A 75 -7.41 -4.71 9.27
CA ALA A 75 -6.41 -5.76 9.05
C ALA A 75 -5.43 -5.38 7.93
N THR A 76 -5.91 -4.83 6.81
CA THR A 76 -5.03 -4.47 5.69
C THR A 76 -4.23 -3.19 5.93
N THR A 77 -4.70 -2.30 6.80
CA THR A 77 -4.11 -0.96 6.98
C THR A 77 -3.23 -0.86 8.20
N LEU A 78 -3.60 -1.49 9.31
CA LEU A 78 -2.96 -1.28 10.62
C LEU A 78 -2.26 -2.52 11.17
N ASP A 79 -2.62 -3.73 10.72
CA ASP A 79 -2.07 -4.96 11.27
C ASP A 79 -0.65 -5.24 10.75
N LYS A 80 0.32 -5.09 11.65
CA LYS A 80 1.74 -5.35 11.38
C LYS A 80 2.04 -6.80 11.02
N THR A 81 1.20 -7.74 11.46
CA THR A 81 1.33 -9.15 11.09
C THR A 81 1.01 -9.36 9.61
N VAL A 82 0.12 -8.54 9.05
CA VAL A 82 -0.24 -8.57 7.62
C VAL A 82 0.84 -7.91 6.77
N TRP A 83 1.35 -6.76 7.19
CA TRP A 83 2.35 -5.96 6.47
C TRP A 83 3.57 -6.76 5.99
N HIS A 84 4.05 -7.71 6.79
CA HIS A 84 5.21 -8.54 6.44
C HIS A 84 4.86 -10.02 6.31
N SER A 85 3.57 -10.36 6.17
CA SER A 85 3.15 -11.76 5.99
C SER A 85 3.50 -12.26 4.59
N ALA A 86 4.04 -13.48 4.52
CA ALA A 86 4.14 -14.23 3.27
C ALA A 86 2.76 -14.62 2.69
N SER A 87 1.74 -14.70 3.55
CA SER A 87 0.37 -15.06 3.21
C SER A 87 -0.62 -14.09 3.89
N PRO A 88 -0.69 -12.82 3.45
CA PRO A 88 -1.59 -11.83 4.05
C PRO A 88 -3.07 -12.20 3.89
N ILE A 89 -3.40 -13.03 2.90
CA ILE A 89 -4.77 -13.49 2.64
C ILE A 89 -5.33 -14.30 3.81
N ASP A 90 -4.51 -15.04 4.56
CA ASP A 90 -5.01 -15.88 5.66
C ASP A 90 -5.61 -15.01 6.78
N THR A 91 -4.88 -13.97 7.20
CA THR A 91 -5.36 -13.00 8.20
C THR A 91 -6.55 -12.18 7.68
N VAL A 92 -6.52 -11.78 6.41
CA VAL A 92 -7.61 -11.01 5.80
C VAL A 92 -8.88 -11.85 5.65
N ALA A 93 -8.75 -13.13 5.32
CA ALA A 93 -9.86 -14.06 5.20
C ALA A 93 -10.59 -14.24 6.54
N ASP A 94 -9.87 -14.25 7.66
CA ASP A 94 -10.45 -14.33 9.00
C ASP A 94 -11.31 -13.11 9.37
N ALA A 95 -11.07 -11.96 8.72
CA ALA A 95 -11.87 -10.74 8.90
C ALA A 95 -13.13 -10.69 8.03
N LEU A 96 -13.34 -11.67 7.16
CA LEU A 96 -14.41 -11.69 6.17
C LEU A 96 -15.36 -12.89 6.37
N PRO A 97 -16.64 -12.75 6.00
CA PRO A 97 -17.54 -13.90 5.91
C PRO A 97 -17.03 -14.95 4.92
N ASP A 98 -17.23 -16.25 5.22
CA ASP A 98 -16.64 -17.38 4.48
C ASP A 98 -16.71 -17.26 2.95
N ARG A 99 -17.88 -16.88 2.40
CA ARG A 99 -18.05 -16.74 0.95
C ARG A 99 -17.30 -15.55 0.37
N ALA A 100 -17.23 -14.44 1.10
CA ALA A 100 -16.44 -13.28 0.73
C ALA A 100 -14.94 -13.63 0.78
N ALA A 101 -14.50 -14.28 1.85
CA ALA A 101 -13.12 -14.77 2.00
C ALA A 101 -12.71 -15.71 0.86
N ALA A 102 -13.56 -16.68 0.51
CA ALA A 102 -13.31 -17.59 -0.60
C ALA A 102 -13.26 -16.86 -1.96
N THR A 103 -14.12 -15.86 -2.15
CA THR A 103 -14.15 -15.04 -3.38
C THR A 103 -12.87 -14.21 -3.49
N LEU A 104 -12.47 -13.53 -2.41
CA LEU A 104 -11.25 -12.74 -2.36
C LEU A 104 -10.01 -13.61 -2.59
N THR A 105 -9.93 -14.77 -1.94
CA THR A 105 -8.82 -15.73 -2.14
C THR A 105 -8.69 -16.13 -3.60
N LYS A 106 -9.82 -16.42 -4.27
CA LYS A 106 -9.82 -16.76 -5.70
C LYS A 106 -9.39 -15.60 -6.58
N GLN A 107 -9.87 -14.38 -6.30
CA GLN A 107 -9.48 -13.17 -7.04
C GLN A 107 -7.98 -12.87 -6.87
N ALA A 108 -7.47 -12.95 -5.63
CA ALA A 108 -6.08 -12.72 -5.30
C ALA A 108 -5.14 -13.70 -5.99
N ALA A 109 -5.49 -15.00 -6.03
CA ALA A 109 -4.70 -16.01 -6.71
C ALA A 109 -4.57 -15.78 -8.23
N ALA A 110 -5.49 -15.02 -8.83
CA ALA A 110 -5.44 -14.65 -10.25
C ALA A 110 -4.72 -13.31 -10.51
N ALA A 111 -4.37 -12.56 -9.46
CA ALA A 111 -3.72 -11.26 -9.59
C ALA A 111 -2.22 -11.40 -9.92
N VAL A 112 -1.65 -10.37 -10.56
CA VAL A 112 -0.20 -10.32 -10.83
C VAL A 112 0.62 -10.31 -9.54
N SER A 113 0.14 -9.59 -8.53
CA SER A 113 0.70 -9.59 -7.18
C SER A 113 -0.38 -10.02 -6.18
N PRO A 114 -0.46 -11.32 -5.85
CA PRO A 114 -1.50 -11.84 -4.95
C PRO A 114 -1.50 -11.18 -3.56
N ARG A 115 -0.31 -10.86 -3.03
CA ARG A 115 -0.16 -10.22 -1.70
C ARG A 115 -0.72 -8.80 -1.71
N LEU A 116 -0.42 -8.01 -2.75
CA LEU A 116 -0.95 -6.65 -2.90
C LEU A 116 -2.43 -6.60 -3.26
N ALA A 117 -2.95 -7.63 -3.94
CA ALA A 117 -4.37 -7.69 -4.22
C ALA A 117 -5.22 -7.68 -2.93
N VAL A 118 -4.67 -8.18 -1.81
CA VAL A 118 -5.44 -8.43 -0.58
C VAL A 118 -5.13 -7.46 0.55
N ALA A 119 -3.91 -6.93 0.63
CA ALA A 119 -3.49 -6.08 1.75
C ALA A 119 -2.36 -5.12 1.37
N ASN A 120 -2.10 -4.16 2.27
CA ASN A 120 -0.88 -3.36 2.22
C ASN A 120 0.26 -4.21 2.79
N VAL A 121 1.15 -4.68 1.93
CA VAL A 121 2.32 -5.48 2.31
C VAL A 121 3.59 -4.73 1.96
N PHE A 122 4.62 -4.79 2.79
CA PHE A 122 5.89 -4.11 2.57
C PHE A 122 6.99 -5.15 2.27
N ALA A 123 7.94 -4.80 1.41
CA ALA A 123 9.12 -5.63 1.14
C ALA A 123 9.96 -5.85 2.41
N ASP A 124 10.74 -6.93 2.44
CA ASP A 124 11.51 -7.36 3.64
C ASP A 124 12.54 -6.31 4.10
N GLY A 125 13.06 -5.51 3.17
CA GLY A 125 13.98 -4.41 3.46
C GLY A 125 13.32 -3.11 3.94
N VAL A 126 11.99 -3.05 4.04
CA VAL A 126 11.24 -1.84 4.41
C VAL A 126 10.71 -1.96 5.83
N THR A 127 11.05 -0.99 6.67
CA THR A 127 10.55 -0.88 8.04
C THR A 127 9.55 0.26 8.14
N VAL A 128 8.30 -0.04 8.50
CA VAL A 128 7.30 0.99 8.83
C VAL A 128 7.63 1.63 10.20
N LEU A 129 7.78 2.94 10.21
CA LEU A 129 8.14 3.74 11.37
C LEU A 129 6.88 4.24 12.09
N GLY A 130 6.49 3.51 13.14
CA GLY A 130 5.40 3.91 14.02
C GLY A 130 4.01 3.57 13.46
N ALA A 131 3.04 4.44 13.74
CA ALA A 131 1.66 4.31 13.28
C ALA A 131 1.43 5.19 12.04
N PRO A 132 0.70 4.71 11.02
CA PRO A 132 0.39 5.52 9.85
C PRO A 132 -0.56 6.67 10.21
N GLN A 133 -0.57 7.70 9.39
CA GLN A 133 -1.66 8.68 9.36
C GLN A 133 -2.76 8.15 8.43
N VAL A 134 -4.01 8.14 8.90
CA VAL A 134 -5.11 7.51 8.15
C VAL A 134 -6.35 8.39 8.13
N THR A 135 -7.01 8.44 6.96
CA THR A 135 -8.40 8.90 6.80
C THR A 135 -9.21 7.84 6.07
N THR A 136 -10.54 7.95 6.15
CA THR A 136 -11.46 7.00 5.53
C THR A 136 -12.60 7.71 4.82
N ALA A 137 -13.17 7.07 3.81
CA ALA A 137 -14.42 7.50 3.18
C ALA A 137 -15.31 6.30 2.85
N TRP A 138 -16.61 6.51 2.97
CA TRP A 138 -17.62 5.51 2.60
C TRP A 138 -18.29 5.88 1.28
N GLN A 139 -18.66 4.85 0.52
CA GLN A 139 -19.54 5.00 -0.64
C GLN A 139 -20.56 3.88 -0.66
N VAL A 140 -21.80 4.21 -1.03
CA VAL A 140 -22.85 3.23 -1.30
C VAL A 140 -23.38 3.44 -2.71
N SER A 141 -23.48 2.36 -3.47
CA SER A 141 -24.02 2.39 -4.83
C SER A 141 -25.02 1.26 -5.07
N LYS A 142 -25.85 1.42 -6.10
CA LYS A 142 -26.73 0.37 -6.61
C LYS A 142 -26.28 0.02 -8.01
N ALA A 143 -26.11 -1.26 -8.27
CA ALA A 143 -25.76 -1.79 -9.58
C ALA A 143 -26.73 -2.89 -9.99
N LYS A 144 -26.58 -3.39 -11.21
CA LYS A 144 -27.34 -4.52 -11.75
C LYS A 144 -26.37 -5.57 -12.26
N ASP A 145 -26.69 -6.83 -12.02
CA ASP A 145 -25.93 -7.95 -12.59
C ASP A 145 -26.24 -8.13 -14.10
N GLU A 146 -25.61 -9.12 -14.73
CA GLU A 146 -25.83 -9.44 -16.14
C GLU A 146 -27.29 -9.84 -16.46
N ALA A 147 -28.03 -10.33 -15.48
CA ALA A 147 -29.46 -10.65 -15.58
C ALA A 147 -30.38 -9.45 -15.29
N GLY A 148 -29.81 -8.28 -15.00
CA GLY A 148 -30.54 -7.07 -14.65
C GLY A 148 -31.06 -7.03 -13.20
N LYS A 149 -30.69 -7.99 -12.35
CA LYS A 149 -31.07 -8.05 -10.94
C LYS A 149 -30.29 -6.99 -10.15
N PRO A 150 -30.97 -6.12 -9.38
CA PRO A 150 -30.30 -5.08 -8.62
C PRO A 150 -29.56 -5.64 -7.40
N TYR A 151 -28.38 -5.11 -7.13
CA TYR A 151 -27.62 -5.35 -5.90
C TYR A 151 -27.07 -4.03 -5.34
N VAL A 152 -26.78 -4.02 -4.04
CA VAL A 152 -26.10 -2.90 -3.36
C VAL A 152 -24.61 -3.19 -3.28
N VAL A 153 -23.79 -2.16 -3.43
CA VAL A 153 -22.35 -2.20 -3.12
C VAL A 153 -22.10 -1.18 -2.02
N LEU A 154 -21.47 -1.61 -0.93
CA LEU A 154 -20.94 -0.75 0.11
C LEU A 154 -19.42 -0.80 0.04
N GLU A 155 -18.80 0.36 0.02
CA GLU A 155 -17.35 0.52 -0.11
C GLU A 155 -16.79 1.36 1.03
N LEU A 156 -15.66 0.93 1.57
CA LEU A 156 -14.84 1.66 2.52
C LEU A 156 -13.46 1.88 1.92
N GLN A 157 -13.11 3.14 1.67
CA GLN A 157 -11.77 3.53 1.27
C GLN A 157 -10.95 3.91 2.49
N THR A 158 -9.74 3.36 2.60
CA THR A 158 -8.69 3.80 3.51
C THR A 158 -7.63 4.58 2.74
N ARG A 159 -7.27 5.76 3.23
CA ARG A 159 -6.11 6.53 2.75
C ARG A 159 -5.06 6.57 3.84
N ALA A 160 -3.95 5.87 3.64
CA ALA A 160 -2.94 5.69 4.68
C ALA A 160 -1.58 6.20 4.22
N ALA A 161 -0.97 7.07 5.02
CA ALA A 161 0.39 7.54 4.83
C ALA A 161 1.32 6.85 5.85
N TYR A 162 2.26 6.06 5.35
CA TYR A 162 3.23 5.33 6.15
C TYR A 162 4.58 6.04 6.08
N GLU A 163 5.15 6.35 7.24
CA GLU A 163 6.57 6.68 7.31
C GLU A 163 7.37 5.38 7.27
N VAL A 164 8.35 5.27 6.39
CA VAL A 164 9.15 4.05 6.23
C VAL A 164 10.64 4.33 6.19
N ARG A 165 11.44 3.32 6.53
CA ARG A 165 12.89 3.29 6.37
C ARG A 165 13.30 2.10 5.53
N MET A 166 14.22 2.31 4.58
CA MET A 166 14.84 1.21 3.85
C MET A 166 16.12 0.75 4.53
N GLY A 167 16.23 -0.53 4.83
CA GLY A 167 17.36 -1.09 5.57
C GLY A 167 17.55 -0.43 6.95
N ALA A 168 18.66 -0.74 7.61
CA ALA A 168 18.93 -0.22 8.95
C ALA A 168 19.22 1.30 8.95
N ASP A 169 19.93 1.79 7.93
CA ASP A 169 20.51 3.13 7.88
C ASP A 169 20.00 3.98 6.69
N GLY A 170 19.03 3.48 5.93
CA GLY A 170 18.48 4.24 4.80
C GLY A 170 17.66 5.45 5.24
N PRO A 171 17.36 6.35 4.30
CA PRO A 171 16.62 7.56 4.61
C PRO A 171 15.16 7.25 4.96
N VAL A 172 14.56 8.18 5.70
CA VAL A 172 13.12 8.17 5.96
C VAL A 172 12.36 8.61 4.71
N ARG A 173 11.27 7.90 4.42
CA ARG A 173 10.37 8.10 3.28
C ARG A 173 8.92 8.08 3.74
N VAL A 174 8.02 8.53 2.87
CA VAL A 174 6.58 8.36 3.03
C VAL A 174 6.01 7.64 1.83
N ILE A 175 5.16 6.65 2.10
CA ILE A 175 4.34 5.94 1.11
C ILE A 175 2.87 6.24 1.40
N GLY A 176 2.15 6.78 0.43
CA GLY A 176 0.70 6.91 0.45
C GLY A 176 0.03 5.68 -0.16
N MET A 177 -1.04 5.19 0.46
CA MET A 177 -1.82 4.08 -0.06
C MET A 177 -3.30 4.42 -0.03
N LEU A 178 -3.95 4.32 -1.19
CA LEU A 178 -5.41 4.29 -1.31
C LEU A 178 -5.84 2.84 -1.48
N ARG A 179 -6.77 2.37 -0.65
CA ARG A 179 -7.36 1.05 -0.81
C ARG A 179 -8.86 1.12 -0.61
N VAL A 180 -9.61 0.60 -1.58
CA VAL A 180 -11.05 0.45 -1.54
C VAL A 180 -11.38 -1.00 -1.25
N HIS A 181 -12.17 -1.21 -0.20
CA HIS A 181 -12.75 -2.49 0.17
C HIS A 181 -14.23 -2.43 -0.14
N GLY A 182 -14.76 -3.40 -0.89
CA GLY A 182 -16.15 -3.40 -1.29
C GLY A 182 -16.81 -4.75 -1.04
N LEU A 183 -18.00 -4.69 -0.43
CA LEU A 183 -18.89 -5.83 -0.35
C LEU A 183 -20.17 -5.52 -1.11
N SER A 184 -20.71 -6.53 -1.78
CA SER A 184 -22.00 -6.41 -2.47
C SER A 184 -23.00 -7.46 -2.00
N ALA A 185 -24.27 -7.08 -1.93
CA ALA A 185 -25.35 -7.98 -1.51
C ALA A 185 -26.58 -7.78 -2.40
N TYR A 186 -27.30 -8.87 -2.65
CA TYR A 186 -28.64 -8.76 -3.22
C TYR A 186 -29.66 -8.47 -2.10
N PRO A 187 -30.76 -7.77 -2.39
CA PRO A 187 -31.81 -7.49 -1.41
C PRO A 187 -32.40 -8.73 -0.73
N ASP A 188 -32.36 -9.89 -1.41
CA ASP A 188 -32.92 -11.16 -0.98
C ASP A 188 -31.90 -12.13 -0.36
N THR A 189 -30.65 -11.70 -0.16
CA THR A 189 -29.57 -12.52 0.42
C THR A 189 -29.18 -12.03 1.81
N THR A 190 -28.92 -12.95 2.74
CA THR A 190 -28.52 -12.61 4.11
C THR A 190 -27.09 -13.05 4.45
N GLU A 191 -26.50 -13.98 3.70
CA GLU A 191 -25.17 -14.56 4.02
C GLU A 191 -24.18 -14.49 2.85
N ASP A 192 -24.62 -14.00 1.69
CA ASP A 192 -23.83 -13.99 0.47
C ASP A 192 -23.35 -12.58 0.14
N PHE A 193 -22.04 -12.35 0.28
CA PHE A 193 -21.40 -11.14 -0.20
C PHE A 193 -20.53 -11.40 -1.42
N GLY A 194 -20.71 -10.58 -2.46
CA GLY A 194 -19.69 -10.39 -3.48
C GLY A 194 -18.57 -9.50 -2.95
N VAL A 195 -17.39 -9.57 -3.57
CA VAL A 195 -16.21 -8.78 -3.21
C VAL A 195 -15.80 -7.92 -4.39
N SER A 196 -15.60 -6.63 -4.13
CA SER A 196 -14.85 -5.70 -4.97
C SER A 196 -13.69 -5.12 -4.16
N SER A 197 -12.60 -4.80 -4.83
CA SER A 197 -11.46 -4.13 -4.21
C SER A 197 -10.68 -3.35 -5.25
N GLY A 198 -10.03 -2.28 -4.81
CA GLY A 198 -9.08 -1.52 -5.61
C GLY A 198 -7.96 -0.99 -4.73
N TRP A 199 -6.78 -0.77 -5.29
CA TRP A 199 -5.70 -0.11 -4.57
C TRP A 199 -4.84 0.72 -5.51
N GLN A 200 -4.18 1.71 -4.94
CA GLN A 200 -3.24 2.59 -5.62
C GLN A 200 -2.20 3.12 -4.62
N GLU A 201 -0.96 3.23 -5.07
CA GLU A 201 0.19 3.66 -4.28
C GLU A 201 0.65 5.06 -4.74
N PHE A 202 1.26 5.81 -3.84
CA PHE A 202 1.80 7.15 -4.11
C PHE A 202 3.13 7.36 -3.38
N GLY A 203 4.10 7.93 -4.10
CA GLY A 203 5.43 8.23 -3.57
C GLY A 203 6.35 7.01 -3.46
N ALA A 204 7.65 7.26 -3.27
CA ALA A 204 8.72 6.28 -3.14
C ALA A 204 8.46 4.97 -3.92
N GLY A 205 8.43 5.07 -5.26
CA GLY A 205 8.39 3.97 -6.23
C GLY A 205 7.18 3.05 -6.13
N ASP A 206 6.35 3.01 -7.18
CA ASP A 206 5.11 2.21 -7.28
C ASP A 206 5.28 0.67 -7.14
N CYS A 207 6.47 0.18 -6.79
CA CYS A 207 6.80 -1.21 -6.50
C CYS A 207 7.12 -1.51 -5.03
N THR A 208 7.19 -0.52 -4.15
CA THR A 208 7.81 -0.67 -2.82
C THR A 208 7.10 -1.65 -1.90
N LEU A 209 5.83 -1.92 -2.20
CA LEU A 209 5.02 -2.83 -1.41
C LEU A 209 5.06 -4.26 -1.99
N ALA A 210 5.44 -4.45 -3.25
CA ALA A 210 5.47 -5.78 -3.85
C ALA A 210 6.82 -6.48 -3.66
N LEU A 211 7.86 -6.03 -4.35
CA LEU A 211 8.88 -6.94 -4.88
C LEU A 211 10.22 -6.19 -5.05
N ASP A 212 11.28 -6.85 -4.61
CA ASP A 212 12.47 -6.31 -3.95
C ASP A 212 13.40 -5.32 -4.70
N ASP A 213 14.15 -4.60 -3.85
CA ASP A 213 15.58 -4.22 -3.88
C ASP A 213 16.12 -2.88 -4.41
N GLN A 214 15.35 -2.04 -5.11
CA GLN A 214 15.74 -0.62 -5.25
C GLN A 214 14.49 0.25 -5.36
N LEU A 215 14.24 1.09 -4.34
CA LEU A 215 13.56 2.35 -4.63
C LEU A 215 14.30 2.97 -5.81
N VAL A 216 13.57 3.32 -6.86
CA VAL A 216 14.13 4.06 -7.99
C VAL A 216 14.89 5.23 -7.37
N PRO A 217 16.23 5.30 -7.56
CA PRO A 217 17.03 6.35 -6.96
C PRO A 217 16.42 7.70 -7.34
N GLU A 218 16.36 8.61 -6.36
CA GLU A 218 15.86 10.00 -6.31
C GLU A 218 16.00 10.90 -7.57
N SER A 219 15.82 10.41 -8.80
CA SER A 219 15.89 11.28 -9.97
C SER A 219 14.75 12.29 -10.00
N ASP A 220 13.68 12.10 -9.22
CA ASP A 220 12.60 13.07 -9.14
C ASP A 220 11.90 13.15 -7.76
N LEU A 221 12.57 13.76 -6.78
CA LEU A 221 11.94 14.15 -5.51
C LEU A 221 10.75 15.10 -5.70
N ASP A 222 10.70 15.82 -6.82
CA ASP A 222 9.63 16.75 -7.14
C ASP A 222 8.38 15.99 -7.65
N GLU A 223 8.56 14.93 -8.45
CA GLU A 223 7.52 13.96 -8.82
C GLU A 223 6.95 13.27 -7.59
N THR A 224 7.80 12.72 -6.71
CA THR A 224 7.34 12.13 -5.43
C THR A 224 6.52 13.13 -4.60
N ARG A 225 6.90 14.42 -4.59
CA ARG A 225 6.13 15.47 -3.90
C ARG A 225 4.82 15.78 -4.62
N ALA A 226 4.77 15.69 -5.95
CA ALA A 226 3.56 15.90 -6.73
C ALA A 226 2.55 14.77 -6.47
N ASP A 227 3.00 13.51 -6.46
CA ASP A 227 2.17 12.34 -6.15
C ASP A 227 1.61 12.43 -4.74
N LEU A 228 2.44 12.79 -3.77
CA LEU A 228 2.01 12.94 -2.39
C LEU A 228 1.02 14.11 -2.19
N LYS A 229 1.06 15.14 -3.06
CA LYS A 229 0.03 16.19 -3.07
C LYS A 229 -1.27 15.69 -3.67
N ALA A 230 -1.22 14.89 -4.74
CA ALA A 230 -2.41 14.25 -5.30
C ALA A 230 -3.05 13.31 -4.26
N PHE A 231 -2.22 12.51 -3.58
CA PHE A 231 -2.63 11.66 -2.48
C PHE A 231 -3.27 12.45 -1.33
N GLN A 232 -2.64 13.56 -0.90
CA GLN A 232 -3.21 14.42 0.14
C GLN A 232 -4.58 14.96 -0.28
N ARG A 233 -4.72 15.45 -1.51
CA ARG A 233 -6.01 15.92 -2.05
C ARG A 233 -7.09 14.85 -1.93
N VAL A 234 -6.77 13.62 -2.32
CA VAL A 234 -7.73 12.50 -2.26
C VAL A 234 -8.03 12.10 -0.82
N GLY A 235 -7.01 12.09 0.05
CA GLY A 235 -7.21 11.73 1.46
C GLY A 235 -7.99 12.77 2.26
N ASP A 236 -8.02 14.03 1.81
CA ASP A 236 -8.85 15.11 2.35
C ASP A 236 -10.28 15.13 1.78
N ALA A 237 -10.59 14.31 0.77
CA ALA A 237 -11.92 14.27 0.17
C ALA A 237 -12.92 13.49 1.05
N ASP A 238 -14.18 13.93 1.09
CA ASP A 238 -15.21 13.24 1.88
C ASP A 238 -15.75 11.95 1.21
N GLU A 239 -15.46 11.78 -0.08
CA GLU A 239 -15.99 10.69 -0.91
C GLU A 239 -14.89 9.72 -1.35
N VAL A 240 -15.26 8.48 -1.63
CA VAL A 240 -14.34 7.50 -2.23
C VAL A 240 -13.91 7.99 -3.61
N GLU A 241 -12.61 8.16 -3.81
CA GLU A 241 -12.02 8.62 -5.06
C GLU A 241 -10.79 7.78 -5.40
N MET A 242 -10.77 7.18 -6.59
CA MET A 242 -9.58 6.57 -7.17
C MET A 242 -9.16 7.45 -8.36
N PRO A 243 -8.13 8.30 -8.21
CA PRO A 243 -7.75 9.23 -9.27
C PRO A 243 -7.25 8.46 -10.50
N ASP A 244 -7.64 8.94 -11.68
CA ASP A 244 -7.12 8.44 -12.94
C ASP A 244 -5.63 8.78 -13.05
N LEU A 245 -4.82 7.76 -13.33
CA LEU A 245 -3.38 7.88 -13.52
C LEU A 245 -3.00 8.23 -14.97
N GLY A 246 -3.99 8.23 -15.88
CA GLY A 246 -3.74 8.44 -17.31
C GLY A 246 -3.21 7.18 -18.01
N ASP A 247 -3.15 7.24 -19.34
CA ASP A 247 -2.81 6.09 -20.19
C ASP A 247 -1.33 5.67 -20.07
N ASP A 248 -0.45 6.59 -19.66
CA ASP A 248 1.00 6.39 -19.61
C ASP A 248 1.48 5.68 -18.32
N GLU A 249 0.58 5.53 -17.33
CA GLU A 249 0.85 4.91 -16.02
C GLU A 249 0.11 3.57 -15.84
N GLN A 250 -0.51 3.04 -16.91
CA GLN A 250 -0.95 1.65 -16.92
C GLN A 250 0.29 0.76 -16.80
N VAL A 251 0.36 0.03 -15.69
CA VAL A 251 1.35 -0.98 -15.33
C VAL A 251 2.22 -1.45 -16.51
N ASP A 252 3.37 -0.78 -16.70
CA ASP A 252 4.32 -1.04 -17.79
C ASP A 252 4.70 -2.54 -17.83
N GLU A 253 4.81 -3.15 -19.01
CA GLU A 253 5.23 -4.54 -19.14
C GLU A 253 6.61 -4.80 -18.50
N ASP A 254 7.50 -3.81 -18.50
CA ASP A 254 8.78 -3.90 -17.81
C ASP A 254 8.60 -3.77 -16.27
N TYR A 255 7.64 -2.98 -15.81
CA TYR A 255 7.18 -2.96 -14.41
C TYR A 255 6.62 -4.34 -14.00
N LEU A 256 5.71 -4.93 -14.79
CA LEU A 256 5.12 -6.25 -14.55
C LEU A 256 6.19 -7.33 -14.47
N ARG A 257 7.23 -7.22 -15.30
CA ARG A 257 8.35 -8.16 -15.36
C ARG A 257 9.26 -8.06 -14.15
N ARG A 258 9.60 -6.85 -13.70
CA ARG A 258 10.36 -6.61 -12.46
C ARG A 258 9.61 -7.14 -11.25
N CYS A 259 8.32 -6.84 -11.15
CA CYS A 259 7.44 -7.41 -10.14
C CYS A 259 7.54 -8.95 -10.14
N ARG A 260 7.23 -9.62 -11.25
CA ARG A 260 7.31 -11.09 -11.34
C ARG A 260 8.70 -11.67 -11.04
N ALA A 261 9.79 -10.94 -11.31
CA ALA A 261 11.15 -11.40 -11.06
C ALA A 261 11.54 -11.40 -9.57
N GLY A 262 11.00 -10.47 -8.77
CA GLY A 262 11.21 -10.43 -7.31
C GLY A 262 10.41 -11.47 -6.51
N GLN A 263 9.60 -12.30 -7.18
CA GLN A 263 8.85 -13.42 -6.57
C GLN A 263 9.62 -14.75 -6.56
N ALA A 264 10.84 -14.79 -7.13
CA ALA A 264 11.62 -16.01 -7.38
C ALA A 264 12.64 -16.32 -6.27
#